data_AF-A0A924NJE9-F1
#
_entry.id   AF-A0A924NJE9-F1
#
_cell.length_a   1.000
_cell.length_b   1.000
_cell.length_c   1.000
_cell.angle_alpha   90.00
_cell.angle_beta   90.00
_cell.angle_gamma   90.00
#
_symmetry.space_group_name_H-M   'P 1'
#
loop_
_entity.id
_entity.type
_entity.pdbx_description
1 polymer ?
#
loop_
_entity_poly.entity_id
_entity_poly.type
_entity_poly.pdbx_seq_one_letter_code
_entity_poly.pdbx_strand_id
1 'polypeptide(L)'
;VYRLHNIPAFVPPGHGLVYLAALGIGRSAWAREHAPVLTAATLVTCGAWAVWGLALSPQLDVLGAFWFGCLLVFSRWGRSRLVYAGAFLVVSYLEVVGTTLGTWRWSTHDPTGLIAIGNPPSGIAGGYAWFDAAALALTPVLLRWYDARRARVDA
;
A
#
# COMPACT_ATOMS: atom_id res chain seq x y z
N VAL A 1 -0.39 -17.78 11.73
CA VAL A 1 -1.84 -18.06 11.91
C VAL A 1 -2.37 -17.17 13.02
N TYR A 2 -3.44 -16.42 12.77
CA TYR A 2 -4.05 -15.54 13.78
C TYR A 2 -4.55 -16.36 14.98
N ARG A 3 -4.28 -15.89 16.20
CA ARG A 3 -4.61 -16.62 17.45
C ARG A 3 -6.08 -16.99 17.57
N LEU A 4 -6.97 -16.13 17.06
CA LEU A 4 -8.42 -16.27 17.15
C LEU A 4 -9.05 -16.76 15.83
N HIS A 5 -8.24 -17.21 14.87
CA HIS A 5 -8.69 -17.62 13.53
C HIS A 5 -9.47 -16.55 12.75
N ASN A 6 -9.51 -15.32 13.26
CA ASN A 6 -10.09 -14.16 12.62
C ASN A 6 -9.07 -13.04 12.52
N ILE A 7 -9.36 -12.09 11.64
CA ILE A 7 -8.61 -10.84 11.55
C ILE A 7 -9.00 -9.99 12.76
N PRO A 8 -8.04 -9.51 13.57
CA PRO A 8 -8.37 -8.66 14.71
C PRO A 8 -9.18 -7.43 14.28
N ALA A 9 -10.21 -7.09 15.03
CA ALA A 9 -11.16 -6.02 14.65
C ALA A 9 -10.52 -4.63 14.51
N PHE A 10 -9.35 -4.40 15.10
CA PHE A 10 -8.59 -3.16 14.95
C PHE A 10 -7.84 -3.05 13.62
N VAL A 11 -7.65 -4.15 12.88
CA VAL A 11 -6.85 -4.17 11.64
C VAL A 11 -7.56 -3.40 10.51
N PRO A 12 -8.86 -3.61 10.20
CA PRO A 12 -9.54 -2.81 9.19
C PRO A 12 -9.53 -1.29 9.44
N PRO A 13 -9.88 -0.76 10.64
CA PRO A 13 -9.76 0.67 10.91
C PRO A 13 -8.30 1.14 10.93
N GLY A 14 -7.37 0.29 11.35
CA GLY A 14 -5.93 0.55 11.28
C GLY A 14 -5.45 0.82 9.85
N HIS A 15 -5.90 0.03 8.87
CA HIS A 15 -5.61 0.28 7.46
C HIS A 15 -6.16 1.63 6.98
N GLY A 16 -7.36 2.01 7.43
CA GLY A 16 -7.91 3.34 7.17
C GLY A 16 -7.02 4.47 7.72
N LEU A 17 -6.52 4.33 8.94
CA LEU A 17 -5.59 5.29 9.55
C LEU A 17 -4.26 5.37 8.80
N VAL A 18 -3.71 4.23 8.35
CA VAL A 18 -2.50 4.20 7.52
C VAL A 18 -2.70 4.98 6.23
N TYR A 19 -3.83 4.78 5.55
CA TYR A 19 -4.14 5.53 4.33
C TYR A 19 -4.32 7.04 4.63
N LEU A 20 -5.01 7.40 5.71
CA LEU A 20 -5.16 8.80 6.12
C LEU A 20 -3.82 9.46 6.45
N ALA A 21 -2.90 8.74 7.10
CA ALA A 21 -1.54 9.23 7.35
C ALA A 21 -0.78 9.45 6.04
N ALA A 22 -0.83 8.48 5.13
CA ALA A 22 -0.24 8.60 3.79
C ALA A 22 -0.82 9.80 3.01
N LEU A 23 -2.13 10.00 3.07
CA LEU A 23 -2.83 11.12 2.46
C LEU A 23 -2.41 12.46 3.08
N GLY A 24 -2.30 12.52 4.41
CA GLY A 24 -1.85 13.70 5.14
C GLY A 24 -0.42 14.09 4.77
N ILE A 25 0.50 13.11 4.73
CA ILE A 25 1.89 13.31 4.28
C ILE A 25 1.89 13.80 2.83
N GLY A 26 1.20 13.09 1.93
CA GLY A 26 1.19 13.41 0.51
C GLY A 26 0.54 14.76 0.16
N ARG A 27 -0.35 15.26 1.01
CA ARG A 27 -0.99 16.59 0.89
C ARG A 27 -0.29 17.70 1.68
N SER A 28 0.80 17.41 2.38
CA SER A 28 1.57 18.45 3.08
C SER A 28 2.25 19.40 2.09
N ALA A 29 2.44 20.66 2.48
CA ALA A 29 3.16 21.64 1.67
C ALA A 29 4.61 21.21 1.42
N TRP A 30 5.26 20.71 2.49
CA TRP A 30 6.63 20.19 2.43
C TRP A 30 6.78 19.05 1.43
N ALA A 31 5.86 18.07 1.41
CA ALA A 31 5.93 16.97 0.46
C ALA A 31 5.74 17.42 -0.99
N ARG A 32 4.91 18.45 -1.23
CA ARG A 32 4.74 19.02 -2.57
C ARG A 32 6.00 19.74 -3.05
N GLU A 33 6.65 20.50 -2.16
CA GLU A 33 7.90 21.20 -2.45
C GLU A 33 9.03 20.21 -2.79
N HIS A 34 9.07 19.07 -2.11
CA HIS A 34 10.12 18.05 -2.29
C HIS A 34 9.68 16.87 -3.17
N ALA A 35 8.63 17.03 -3.97
CA ALA A 35 7.96 15.92 -4.63
C ALA A 35 8.85 15.05 -5.53
N PRO A 36 9.74 15.62 -6.37
CA PRO A 36 10.64 14.82 -7.20
C PRO A 36 11.60 13.97 -6.35
N VAL A 37 12.14 14.55 -5.29
CA VAL A 37 13.10 13.89 -4.39
C VAL A 37 12.42 12.77 -3.62
N LEU A 38 11.26 13.03 -3.03
CA LEU A 38 10.51 12.02 -2.25
C LEU A 38 10.06 10.86 -3.14
N THR A 39 9.62 11.14 -4.35
CA THR A 39 9.23 10.11 -5.32
C THR A 39 10.45 9.27 -5.72
N ALA A 40 11.57 9.91 -6.07
CA ALA A 40 12.79 9.21 -6.44
C ALA A 40 13.34 8.36 -5.29
N ALA A 41 13.42 8.93 -4.08
CA ALA A 41 13.84 8.21 -2.88
C ALA A 41 12.97 6.99 -2.61
N THR A 42 11.64 7.15 -2.69
CA THR A 42 10.69 6.03 -2.56
C THR A 42 10.98 4.92 -3.57
N LEU A 43 11.12 5.26 -4.86
CA LEU A 43 11.36 4.27 -5.90
C LEU A 43 12.72 3.58 -5.78
N VAL A 44 13.77 4.33 -5.44
CA VAL A 44 15.12 3.79 -5.24
C VAL A 44 15.17 2.88 -4.03
N THR A 45 14.63 3.30 -2.89
CA THR A 45 14.62 2.49 -1.66
C THR A 45 13.76 1.25 -1.83
N CYS A 46 12.54 1.37 -2.37
CA CYS A 46 11.67 0.22 -2.61
C CYS A 46 12.27 -0.72 -3.66
N GLY A 47 12.92 -0.18 -4.70
CA GLY A 47 13.58 -0.98 -5.73
C GLY A 47 14.80 -1.73 -5.22
N ALA A 48 15.65 -1.07 -4.43
CA ALA A 48 16.79 -1.72 -3.77
C ALA A 48 16.31 -2.84 -2.83
N TRP A 49 15.22 -2.59 -2.10
CA TRP A 49 14.62 -3.61 -1.24
C TRP A 49 14.02 -4.78 -2.04
N ALA A 50 13.32 -4.53 -3.14
CA ALA A 50 12.78 -5.58 -4.00
C ALA A 50 13.91 -6.43 -4.62
N VAL A 51 14.99 -5.81 -5.10
CA VAL A 51 16.16 -6.51 -5.63
C VAL A 51 16.81 -7.37 -4.55
N TRP A 52 17.01 -6.83 -3.34
CA TRP A 52 17.50 -7.60 -2.21
C TRP A 52 16.55 -8.76 -1.85
N GLY A 53 15.24 -8.51 -1.85
CA GLY A 53 14.18 -9.49 -1.57
C GLY A 53 14.15 -10.66 -2.55
N LEU A 54 14.51 -10.42 -3.81
CA LEU A 54 14.57 -11.44 -4.86
C LEU A 54 15.90 -12.20 -4.90
N ALA A 55 17.02 -11.52 -4.62
CA ALA A 55 18.35 -12.08 -4.88
C ALA A 55 19.10 -12.54 -3.63
N LEU A 56 18.89 -11.91 -2.48
CA LEU A 56 19.75 -12.03 -1.30
C LEU A 56 18.99 -12.36 -0.01
N SER A 57 17.68 -12.07 0.04
CA SER A 57 16.87 -12.32 1.21
C SER A 57 16.81 -13.82 1.54
N PRO A 58 16.89 -14.21 2.83
CA PRO A 58 16.68 -15.59 3.26
C PRO A 58 15.30 -16.15 2.87
N GLN A 59 14.32 -15.26 2.68
CA GLN A 59 12.97 -15.59 2.28
C GLN A 59 12.64 -14.82 0.99
N LEU A 60 12.45 -15.56 -0.10
CA LEU A 60 12.21 -15.00 -1.44
C LEU A 60 10.95 -14.13 -1.45
N ASP A 61 11.08 -12.90 -1.96
CA ASP A 61 10.02 -11.89 -1.94
C ASP A 61 9.46 -11.57 -3.33
N VAL A 62 8.77 -12.54 -3.95
CA VAL A 62 8.11 -12.34 -5.25
C VAL A 62 6.94 -11.38 -5.13
N LEU A 63 6.15 -11.51 -4.06
CA LEU A 63 4.99 -10.63 -3.83
C LEU A 63 5.41 -9.17 -3.64
N GLY A 64 6.44 -8.90 -2.85
CA GLY A 64 6.96 -7.54 -2.68
C GLY A 64 7.48 -6.95 -3.99
N ALA A 65 8.21 -7.73 -4.79
CA ALA A 65 8.66 -7.30 -6.11
C ALA A 65 7.50 -6.98 -7.08
N PHE A 66 6.44 -7.79 -7.06
CA PHE A 66 5.22 -7.53 -7.82
C PHE A 66 4.60 -6.18 -7.44
N TRP A 67 4.46 -5.91 -6.14
CA TRP A 67 3.90 -4.64 -5.67
C TRP A 67 4.81 -3.44 -5.97
N PHE A 68 6.13 -3.63 -5.97
CA PHE A 68 7.06 -2.61 -6.47
C PHE A 68 6.84 -2.32 -7.96
N GLY A 69 6.63 -3.35 -8.78
CA GLY A 69 6.22 -3.18 -10.18
C GLY A 69 4.95 -2.35 -10.32
N CYS A 70 3.94 -2.63 -9.50
CA CYS A 70 2.73 -1.82 -9.44
C CYS A 70 3.02 -0.37 -9.02
N LEU A 71 3.88 -0.15 -8.02
CA LEU A 71 4.29 1.18 -7.59
C LEU A 71 4.99 1.97 -8.71
N LEU A 72 5.82 1.33 -9.53
CA LEU A 72 6.42 1.97 -10.70
C LEU A 72 5.36 2.43 -11.70
N VAL A 73 4.40 1.56 -12.02
CA VAL A 73 3.27 1.86 -12.91
C VAL A 73 2.47 3.05 -12.36
N PHE A 74 2.05 2.99 -11.10
CA PHE A 74 1.25 4.06 -10.50
C PHE A 74 2.05 5.34 -10.27
N SER A 75 3.36 5.27 -10.04
CA SER A 75 4.18 6.47 -9.96
C SER A 75 4.33 7.13 -11.33
N ARG A 76 4.38 6.33 -12.40
CA ARG A 76 4.55 6.82 -13.78
C ARG A 76 3.26 7.39 -14.40
N TRP A 77 2.11 6.80 -14.10
CA TRP A 77 0.81 7.16 -14.71
C TRP A 77 -0.25 7.62 -13.71
N GLY A 78 -0.05 7.40 -12.42
CA GLY A 78 -1.01 7.76 -11.38
C GLY A 78 -0.96 9.24 -11.01
N ARG A 79 -2.11 9.73 -10.53
CA ARG A 79 -2.31 11.14 -10.17
C ARG A 79 -1.78 11.50 -8.78
N SER A 80 -1.56 10.50 -7.92
CA SER A 80 -1.30 10.66 -6.48
C SER A 80 0.08 10.14 -6.02
N ARG A 81 1.15 10.45 -6.76
CA ARG A 81 2.53 9.99 -6.47
C ARG A 81 2.97 10.21 -5.02
N LEU A 82 2.64 11.37 -4.46
CA LEU A 82 3.00 11.72 -3.07
C LEU A 82 2.24 10.93 -2.02
N VAL A 83 1.00 10.53 -2.32
CA VAL A 83 0.23 9.64 -1.43
C VAL A 83 0.88 8.26 -1.43
N TYR A 84 1.36 7.77 -2.59
CA TYR A 84 2.07 6.49 -2.66
C TYR A 84 3.42 6.52 -1.94
N ALA A 85 4.15 7.64 -2.03
CA ALA A 85 5.36 7.86 -1.24
C ALA A 85 5.06 7.87 0.28
N GLY A 86 3.99 8.56 0.69
CA GLY A 86 3.53 8.53 2.08
C GLY A 86 3.10 7.14 2.54
N ALA A 87 2.40 6.38 1.69
CA ALA A 87 1.99 5.01 1.97
C ALA A 87 3.21 4.10 2.12
N PHE A 88 4.19 4.21 1.21
CA PHE A 88 5.45 3.49 1.34
C PHE A 88 6.16 3.79 2.65
N LEU A 89 6.27 5.07 3.04
CA LEU A 89 6.91 5.44 4.30
C LEU A 89 6.21 4.80 5.51
N VAL A 90 4.89 4.98 5.64
CA VAL A 90 4.13 4.51 6.82
C VAL A 90 4.09 2.98 6.86
N VAL A 91 3.82 2.33 5.73
CA VAL A 91 3.70 0.88 5.66
C VAL A 91 5.06 0.22 5.88
N SER A 92 6.12 0.68 5.21
CA SER A 92 7.46 0.14 5.41
C SER A 92 7.93 0.28 6.84
N TYR A 93 7.65 1.42 7.49
CA TYR A 93 7.92 1.60 8.92
C TYR A 93 7.19 0.55 9.77
N LEU A 94 5.87 0.39 9.57
CA LEU A 94 5.08 -0.59 10.33
C LEU A 94 5.55 -2.02 10.07
N GLU A 95 5.86 -2.37 8.83
CA GLU A 95 6.32 -3.71 8.46
C GLU A 95 7.68 -4.04 9.06
N VAL A 96 8.65 -3.13 8.98
CA VAL A 96 9.97 -3.34 9.60
C VAL A 96 9.82 -3.47 11.11
N VAL A 97 9.11 -2.55 11.76
CA VAL A 97 8.95 -2.56 13.22
C VAL A 97 8.16 -3.80 13.67
N GLY A 98 7.02 -4.08 13.05
CA GLY A 98 6.15 -5.18 13.44
C GLY A 98 6.76 -6.56 13.24
N THR A 99 7.49 -6.77 12.14
CA THR A 99 8.19 -8.03 11.91
C THR A 99 9.43 -8.19 12.78
N THR A 100 10.18 -7.09 13.04
CA THR A 100 11.34 -7.11 13.95
C THR A 100 10.94 -7.38 15.40
N LEU A 101 9.84 -6.78 15.87
CA LEU A 101 9.30 -7.01 17.21
C LEU A 101 8.55 -8.35 17.34
N GLY A 102 8.38 -9.10 16.25
CA GLY A 102 7.64 -10.36 16.25
C GLY A 102 6.14 -10.19 16.49
N THR A 103 5.58 -8.98 16.28
CA THR A 103 4.14 -8.71 16.42
C THR A 103 3.35 -9.47 15.36
N TRP A 104 3.87 -9.54 14.13
CA TRP A 104 3.39 -10.43 13.08
C TRP A 104 4.54 -11.01 12.27
N ARG A 105 4.22 -12.08 11.53
CA ARG A 105 5.12 -12.70 10.56
C ARG A 105 4.32 -13.05 9.32
N TRP A 106 4.86 -12.70 8.17
CA TRP A 106 4.29 -13.09 6.88
C TRP A 106 4.46 -14.59 6.63
N SER A 107 3.43 -15.19 6.03
CA SER A 107 3.53 -16.55 5.49
C SER A 107 4.63 -16.59 4.42
N THR A 108 5.27 -17.75 4.21
CA THR A 108 6.27 -17.90 3.15
C THR A 108 5.66 -17.85 1.76
N HIS A 109 4.37 -18.20 1.65
CA HIS A 109 3.62 -18.17 0.41
C HIS A 109 2.23 -17.55 0.62
N ASP A 110 1.65 -17.08 -0.47
CA ASP A 110 0.26 -16.62 -0.53
C ASP A 110 -0.73 -17.78 -0.28
N PRO A 111 -2.05 -17.49 -0.14
CA PRO A 111 -3.05 -18.52 0.13
C PRO A 111 -3.13 -19.64 -0.92
N THR A 112 -2.69 -19.38 -2.17
CA THR A 112 -2.60 -20.40 -3.22
C THR A 112 -1.36 -21.28 -3.11
N GLY A 113 -0.35 -20.85 -2.34
CA GLY A 113 0.93 -21.54 -2.20
C GLY A 113 1.90 -21.31 -3.36
N LEU A 114 1.57 -20.46 -4.33
CA LEU A 114 2.32 -20.29 -5.57
C LEU A 114 3.28 -19.11 -5.54
N ILE A 115 2.94 -18.06 -4.80
CA ILE A 115 3.69 -16.80 -4.78
C ILE A 115 4.46 -16.70 -3.47
N ALA A 116 5.79 -16.70 -3.57
CA ALA A 116 6.66 -16.50 -2.42
C ALA A 116 6.55 -15.07 -1.88
N ILE A 117 6.55 -14.93 -0.55
CA ILE A 117 6.39 -13.66 0.15
C ILE A 117 7.57 -13.46 1.10
N GLY A 118 8.21 -12.30 1.08
CA GLY A 118 9.26 -11.92 2.03
C GLY A 118 8.72 -11.65 3.44
N ASN A 119 9.61 -11.54 4.43
CA ASN A 119 9.23 -11.14 5.78
C ASN A 119 10.20 -10.09 6.35
N PRO A 120 9.88 -8.79 6.23
CA PRO A 120 8.69 -8.22 5.61
C PRO A 120 8.78 -8.15 4.06
N PRO A 121 7.63 -8.10 3.36
CA PRO A 121 7.57 -7.89 1.91
C PRO A 121 7.92 -6.45 1.51
N SER A 122 8.91 -6.31 0.63
CA SER A 122 9.56 -5.05 0.23
C SER A 122 8.62 -3.99 -0.35
N GLY A 123 7.65 -4.41 -1.16
CA GLY A 123 6.77 -3.51 -1.91
C GLY A 123 5.33 -3.46 -1.42
N ILE A 124 4.97 -4.08 -0.29
CA ILE A 124 3.57 -4.32 0.11
C ILE A 124 2.70 -3.05 0.17
N ALA A 125 3.33 -1.88 0.39
CA ALA A 125 2.68 -0.57 0.29
C ALA A 125 1.98 -0.33 -1.06
N GLY A 126 2.43 -0.98 -2.14
CA GLY A 126 1.82 -0.90 -3.48
C GLY A 126 0.35 -1.36 -3.51
N GLY A 127 -0.09 -2.17 -2.54
CA GLY A 127 -1.51 -2.50 -2.38
C GLY A 127 -2.39 -1.28 -2.12
N TYR A 128 -1.88 -0.27 -1.39
CA TYR A 128 -2.61 0.98 -1.17
C TYR A 128 -2.79 1.79 -2.44
N ALA A 129 -1.84 1.74 -3.38
CA ALA A 129 -1.99 2.41 -4.67
C ALA A 129 -3.10 1.76 -5.52
N TRP A 130 -3.27 0.44 -5.44
CA TRP A 130 -4.39 -0.26 -6.07
C TRP A 130 -5.74 0.14 -5.47
N PHE A 131 -5.84 0.17 -4.14
CA PHE A 131 -7.07 0.61 -3.48
C PHE A 131 -7.41 2.07 -3.81
N ASP A 132 -6.42 2.96 -3.88
CA ASP A 132 -6.61 4.35 -4.29
C ASP A 132 -7.11 4.43 -5.74
N ALA A 133 -6.49 3.68 -6.66
CA ALA A 133 -6.92 3.63 -8.06
C ALA A 133 -8.35 3.08 -8.20
N ALA A 134 -8.69 2.01 -7.50
CA ALA A 134 -10.03 1.43 -7.49
C ALA A 134 -11.07 2.41 -6.93
N ALA A 135 -10.74 3.10 -5.83
CA ALA A 135 -11.61 4.12 -5.25
C ALA A 135 -11.84 5.29 -6.21
N LEU A 136 -10.79 5.79 -6.86
CA LEU A 136 -10.88 6.87 -7.85
C LEU A 136 -11.72 6.47 -9.08
N ALA A 137 -11.66 5.20 -9.51
CA ALA A 137 -12.46 4.67 -10.60
C ALA A 137 -13.94 4.48 -10.22
N LEU A 138 -14.22 4.01 -9.00
CA LEU A 138 -15.57 3.67 -8.55
C LEU A 138 -16.38 4.89 -8.06
N THR A 139 -15.70 5.88 -7.46
CA THR A 139 -16.33 7.09 -6.90
C THR A 139 -17.31 7.78 -7.86
N PRO A 140 -16.98 8.11 -9.12
CA PRO A 140 -17.93 8.79 -10.01
C PRO A 140 -19.19 7.97 -10.33
N VAL A 141 -19.07 6.64 -10.38
CA VAL A 141 -20.22 5.75 -10.60
C VAL A 141 -21.15 5.76 -9.40
N LEU A 142 -20.59 5.66 -8.20
CA LEU A 142 -21.36 5.68 -6.95
C LEU A 142 -22.05 7.03 -6.72
N LEU A 143 -21.37 8.14 -7.01
CA LEU A 143 -21.96 9.48 -6.89
C LEU A 143 -23.17 9.65 -7.83
N ARG A 144 -23.03 9.25 -9.09
CA ARG A 144 -24.16 9.29 -10.05
C ARG A 144 -25.34 8.45 -9.60
N TRP A 145 -25.07 7.25 -9.09
CA TRP A 145 -26.11 6.37 -8.55
C TRP A 145 -26.80 6.98 -7.32
N TYR A 146 -26.03 7.57 -6.42
CA TYR A 146 -26.56 8.24 -5.22
C TYR A 146 -27.44 9.44 -5.58
N ASP A 147 -26.97 10.31 -6.46
CA ASP A 147 -27.71 11.48 -6.92
C ASP A 147 -29.01 11.08 -7.62
N ALA A 148 -28.98 10.05 -8.47
CA ALA A 148 -30.15 9.51 -9.14
C ALA A 148 -31.17 8.89 -8.16
N ARG A 149 -30.72 8.29 -7.04
CA ARG A 149 -31.63 7.80 -5.99
C ARG A 149 -32.21 8.94 -5.17
N ARG A 150 -31.41 9.94 -4.81
CA ARG A 150 -31.89 11.10 -4.05
C ARG A 150 -32.98 11.85 -4.81
N ALA A 151 -32.76 12.10 -6.10
CA ALA A 151 -33.76 12.74 -6.97
C ALA A 151 -35.08 11.95 -7.11
N ARG A 152 -35.08 10.63 -6.86
CA ARG A 152 -36.30 9.80 -6.85
C ARG A 152 -37.03 9.80 -5.51
N VAL A 153 -36.33 10.09 -4.41
CA VAL A 153 -36.93 10.20 -3.08
C VAL A 153 -37.56 11.57 -2.88
N ASP A 154 -36.99 12.59 -3.52
CA ASP A 154 -37.46 13.99 -3.45
C ASP A 154 -38.59 14.30 -4.46
N ALA A 155 -38.98 13.35 -5.33
CA ALA A 155 -40.02 13.47 -6.36
C ALA A 155 -41.28 12.70 -5.98
#